data_AF-A0A6P2BD42-F1
#
_entry.id   AF-A0A6P2BD42-F1
#
_cell.length_a   1.000
_cell.length_b   1.000
_cell.length_c   1.000
_cell.angle_alpha   90.00
_cell.angle_beta   90.00
_cell.angle_gamma   90.00
#
_symmetry.space_group_name_H-M   'P 1'
#
loop_
_entity.id
_entity.type
_entity.pdbx_description
1 polymer ?
#
loop_
_entity_poly.entity_id
_entity_poly.type
_entity_poly.pdbx_seq_one_letter_code
_entity_poly.pdbx_strand_id
1 'polypeptide(L)'
;MIRGTIGPGRGISGERLARIPDLAEILGYEAISGTLNVRLSVAPRWEGGIPGGDHTFYPLTVEAHGRKVHGHAVRWKNDQRKTSIEIVAPVHLRTELRLPKRGRVVVTFREGA
;
A
#
# COMPACT_ATOMS: atom_id res chain seq x y z
N MET A 1 -6.85 -12.59 -1.55
CA MET A 1 -7.39 -11.50 -2.40
C MET A 1 -8.50 -10.78 -1.64
N ILE A 2 -8.50 -9.44 -1.62
CA ILE A 2 -9.44 -8.61 -0.85
C ILE A 2 -9.88 -7.42 -1.73
N ARG A 3 -11.17 -7.10 -1.74
CA ARG A 3 -11.69 -5.92 -2.46
C ARG A 3 -11.48 -4.66 -1.62
N GLY A 4 -11.12 -3.56 -2.26
CA GLY A 4 -10.92 -2.27 -1.62
C GLY A 4 -11.61 -1.14 -2.36
N THR A 5 -11.92 -0.07 -1.64
CA THR A 5 -12.38 1.20 -2.20
C THR A 5 -11.34 2.28 -2.00
N ILE A 6 -11.18 3.13 -3.01
CA ILE A 6 -10.30 4.30 -2.96
C ILE A 6 -11.16 5.56 -2.87
N GLY A 7 -10.68 6.55 -2.13
CA GLY A 7 -11.31 7.85 -1.98
C GLY A 7 -10.35 9.01 -2.29
N PRO A 8 -10.80 10.26 -2.18
CA PRO A 8 -9.95 11.44 -2.36
C PRO A 8 -8.97 11.69 -1.20
N GLY A 9 -8.77 10.72 -0.31
CA GLY A 9 -7.93 10.89 0.87
C GLY A 9 -6.49 11.19 0.48
N ARG A 10 -5.91 12.24 1.09
CA ARG A 10 -4.45 12.42 1.13
C ARG A 10 -3.86 11.23 1.87
N GLY A 11 -2.82 10.62 1.31
CA GLY A 11 -1.99 9.67 2.06
C GLY A 11 -1.59 10.29 3.38
N ILE A 12 -1.80 9.61 4.51
CA ILE A 12 -1.29 10.09 5.80
C ILE A 12 0.24 9.97 5.81
N SER A 13 0.80 9.15 4.90
CA SER A 13 2.17 8.68 4.99
C SER A 13 3.15 9.25 3.98
N GLY A 14 2.75 10.02 2.96
CA GLY A 14 3.71 10.51 1.94
C GLY A 14 4.93 11.21 2.55
N GLU A 15 4.70 12.15 3.47
CA GLU A 15 5.76 12.85 4.21
C GLU A 15 6.43 11.98 5.30
N ARG A 16 5.72 10.99 5.85
CA ARG A 16 6.27 10.09 6.88
C ARG A 16 7.19 9.03 6.28
N LEU A 17 6.89 8.57 5.06
CA LEU A 17 7.70 7.61 4.32
C LEU A 17 9.01 8.22 3.86
N ALA A 18 9.00 9.49 3.44
CA ALA A 18 10.20 10.23 3.08
C ALA A 18 11.21 10.38 4.23
N ARG A 19 10.78 10.12 5.48
CA ARG A 19 11.63 10.14 6.68
C ARG A 19 12.13 8.77 7.10
N ILE A 20 11.79 7.70 6.37
CA ILE A 20 12.28 6.35 6.65
C ILE A 20 13.65 6.24 6.00
N PRO A 21 14.74 6.14 6.78
CA PRO A 21 16.06 5.87 6.24
C PRO A 21 16.04 4.54 5.48
N ASP A 22 16.80 4.47 4.38
CA ASP A 22 17.02 3.24 3.62
C ASP A 22 15.72 2.59 3.10
N LEU A 23 14.65 3.39 2.91
CA LEU A 23 13.37 2.91 2.41
C LEU A 23 13.50 2.12 1.10
N ALA A 24 14.37 2.57 0.20
CA ALA A 24 14.61 1.89 -1.07
C ALA A 24 15.26 0.51 -0.88
N GLU A 25 16.15 0.36 0.09
CA GLU A 25 16.77 -0.92 0.45
C GLU A 25 15.74 -1.88 1.07
N ILE A 26 14.91 -1.37 1.99
CA ILE A 26 13.85 -2.14 2.65
C ILE A 26 12.82 -2.66 1.63
N LEU A 27 12.44 -1.82 0.65
CA LEU A 27 11.43 -2.18 -0.35
C LEU A 27 12.01 -2.92 -1.56
N GLY A 28 13.33 -2.86 -1.76
CA GLY A 28 14.00 -3.31 -2.98
C GLY A 28 13.68 -2.45 -4.21
N TYR A 29 13.14 -1.24 -4.03
CA TYR A 29 12.84 -0.29 -5.11
C TYR A 29 12.70 1.14 -4.59
N GLU A 30 12.92 2.12 -5.48
CA GLU A 30 12.63 3.53 -5.23
C GLU A 30 11.11 3.78 -5.21
N ALA A 31 10.56 4.11 -4.04
CA ALA A 31 9.14 4.43 -3.92
C ALA A 31 8.86 5.81 -4.50
N ILE A 32 7.90 5.91 -5.42
CA ILE A 32 7.44 7.23 -5.88
C ILE A 32 6.76 7.96 -4.73
N SER A 33 7.02 9.26 -4.63
CA SER A 33 6.38 10.13 -3.64
C SER A 33 4.86 10.05 -3.72
N GLY A 34 4.24 9.63 -2.61
CA GLY A 34 2.80 9.49 -2.45
C GLY A 34 2.36 8.08 -2.07
N THR A 35 1.17 7.98 -1.47
CA THR A 35 0.54 6.69 -1.16
C THR A 35 -0.87 6.61 -1.71
N LEU A 36 -1.32 5.39 -2.03
CA LEU A 36 -2.72 5.13 -2.31
C LEU A 36 -3.40 4.62 -1.03
N ASN A 37 -4.34 5.41 -0.50
CA ASN A 37 -5.22 4.96 0.58
C ASN A 37 -6.28 4.01 0.03
N VAL A 38 -6.40 2.84 0.64
CA VAL A 38 -7.43 1.85 0.30
C VAL A 38 -8.18 1.45 1.57
N ARG A 39 -9.51 1.52 1.53
CA ARG A 39 -10.37 0.90 2.54
C ARG A 39 -10.78 -0.48 2.05
N LEU A 40 -10.23 -1.51 2.67
CA LEU A 40 -10.52 -2.91 2.41
C LEU A 40 -11.91 -3.28 2.92
N SER A 41 -12.55 -4.25 2.26
CA SER A 41 -13.84 -4.80 2.67
C SER A 41 -13.75 -5.68 3.92
N VAL A 42 -12.56 -6.23 4.20
CA VAL A 42 -12.26 -7.06 5.37
C VAL A 42 -10.85 -6.72 5.88
N ALA A 43 -10.56 -7.01 7.14
CA ALA A 43 -9.21 -6.88 7.67
C ALA A 43 -8.30 -7.96 7.07
N PRO A 44 -7.12 -7.61 6.52
CA PRO A 44 -6.21 -8.60 5.97
C PRO A 44 -5.56 -9.41 7.10
N ARG A 45 -5.16 -10.64 6.78
CA ARG A 45 -4.19 -11.37 7.60
C ARG A 45 -2.82 -10.80 7.30
N TRP A 46 -2.12 -10.37 8.35
CA TRP A 46 -0.86 -9.66 8.24
C TRP A 46 0.29 -10.66 8.44
N GLU A 47 0.80 -11.21 7.36
CA GLU A 47 1.84 -12.25 7.35
C GLU A 47 2.97 -11.86 6.38
N GLY A 48 4.20 -12.33 6.61
CA GLY A 48 5.34 -12.09 5.71
C GLY A 48 5.77 -10.62 5.59
N GLY A 49 5.55 -9.81 6.62
CA GLY A 49 5.87 -8.38 6.59
C GLY A 49 7.35 -8.09 6.86
N ILE A 50 7.88 -7.06 6.20
CA ILE A 50 9.25 -6.54 6.38
C ILE A 50 9.21 -5.44 7.45
N PRO A 51 9.86 -5.61 8.61
CA PRO A 51 9.86 -4.61 9.68
C PRO A 51 10.76 -3.41 9.31
N GLY A 52 10.26 -2.19 9.55
CA GLY A 52 10.98 -0.92 9.32
C GLY A 52 11.06 -0.03 10.57
N GLY A 53 11.13 -0.63 11.75
CA GLY A 53 11.08 0.12 13.03
C GLY A 53 9.65 0.35 13.48
N ASP A 54 9.07 1.53 13.23
CA ASP A 54 7.70 1.90 13.68
C ASP A 54 6.57 1.48 12.74
N HIS A 55 6.93 0.72 11.71
CA HIS A 55 6.02 0.23 10.70
C HIS A 55 6.47 -1.13 10.18
N THR A 56 5.57 -1.77 9.45
CA THR A 56 5.82 -3.02 8.74
C THR A 56 5.26 -2.89 7.33
N PHE A 57 6.07 -3.29 6.34
CA PHE A 57 5.68 -3.34 4.94
C PHE A 57 5.21 -4.73 4.57
N TYR A 58 4.04 -4.84 3.97
CA TYR A 58 3.48 -6.12 3.55
C TYR A 58 3.39 -6.18 2.04
N PRO A 59 4.12 -7.10 1.38
CA PRO A 59 4.14 -7.18 -0.07
C PRO A 59 2.76 -7.51 -0.61
N LEU A 60 2.36 -6.79 -1.65
CA LEU A 60 1.05 -6.95 -2.27
C LEU A 60 1.07 -6.64 -3.77
N THR A 61 -0.02 -7.02 -4.42
CA THR A 61 -0.36 -6.60 -5.78
C THR A 61 -1.70 -5.85 -5.75
N VAL A 62 -1.74 -4.68 -6.39
CA VAL A 62 -2.96 -3.92 -6.62
C VAL A 62 -3.41 -4.13 -8.05
N GLU A 63 -4.68 -4.45 -8.23
CA GLU A 63 -5.30 -4.68 -9.52
C GLU A 63 -6.53 -3.80 -9.73
N ALA A 64 -6.60 -3.18 -10.91
CA ALA A 64 -7.81 -2.49 -11.39
C ALA A 64 -7.80 -2.43 -12.92
N HIS A 65 -8.97 -2.52 -13.54
CA HIS A 65 -9.15 -2.40 -14.99
C HIS A 65 -8.20 -3.31 -15.81
N GLY A 66 -7.97 -4.54 -15.33
CA GLY A 66 -7.07 -5.51 -15.97
C GLY A 66 -5.57 -5.23 -15.82
N ARG A 67 -5.19 -4.19 -15.07
CA ARG A 67 -3.80 -3.79 -14.82
C ARG A 67 -3.38 -4.19 -13.42
N LYS A 68 -2.12 -4.59 -13.26
CA LYS A 68 -1.53 -5.04 -12.00
C LYS A 68 -0.27 -4.25 -11.69
N VAL A 69 -0.12 -3.84 -10.44
CA VAL A 69 1.08 -3.16 -9.93
C VAL A 69 1.51 -3.81 -8.63
N HIS A 70 2.80 -4.09 -8.50
CA HIS A 70 3.40 -4.57 -7.26
C HIS A 70 3.76 -3.41 -6.34
N GLY A 71 3.63 -3.63 -5.04
CA GLY A 71 3.97 -2.64 -4.03
C GLY A 71 3.86 -3.23 -2.63
N HIS A 72 3.79 -2.36 -1.64
CA HIS A 72 3.66 -2.76 -0.24
C HIS A 72 2.54 -2.00 0.45
N ALA A 73 1.77 -2.68 1.28
CA ALA A 73 0.95 -2.01 2.28
C ALA A 73 1.83 -1.59 3.45
N VAL A 74 1.62 -0.39 3.96
CA VAL A 74 2.30 0.15 5.13
C VAL A 74 1.36 0.01 6.32
N ARG A 75 1.83 -0.69 7.37
CA ARG A 75 1.13 -0.75 8.66
C ARG A 75 1.98 -0.08 9.72
N TRP A 76 1.47 0.99 10.31
CA TRP A 76 2.13 1.67 11.43
C TRP A 76 1.80 0.98 12.75
N LYS A 77 2.76 0.83 13.66
CA LYS A 77 2.55 0.18 14.96
C LYS A 77 1.43 0.82 15.80
N ASN A 78 1.29 2.15 15.71
CA ASN A 78 0.28 2.92 16.44
C ASN A 78 -1.05 3.07 15.70
N ASP A 79 -1.21 2.47 14.51
CA ASP A 79 -2.43 2.57 13.74
C ASP A 79 -3.43 1.46 14.11
N GLN A 80 -4.55 1.87 14.70
CA GLN A 80 -5.62 0.97 15.11
C GLN A 80 -6.60 0.65 13.97
N ARG A 81 -6.47 1.27 12.80
CA ARG A 81 -7.36 1.03 11.66
C ARG A 81 -7.14 -0.37 11.10
N LYS A 82 -8.13 -1.24 11.26
CA LYS A 82 -8.03 -2.65 10.86
C LYS A 82 -8.18 -2.90 9.36
N THR A 83 -8.86 -2.01 8.63
CA THR A 83 -9.23 -2.20 7.22
C THR A 83 -8.75 -1.08 6.31
N SER A 84 -8.11 -0.04 6.85
CA SER A 84 -7.56 1.04 6.03
C SER A 84 -6.07 0.80 5.89
N ILE A 85 -5.61 0.75 4.64
CA ILE A 85 -4.20 0.53 4.32
C ILE A 85 -3.69 1.67 3.45
N GLU A 86 -2.39 1.88 3.52
CA GLU A 86 -1.67 2.78 2.63
C GLU A 86 -0.73 1.97 1.77
N ILE A 87 -0.75 2.22 0.46
CA ILE A 87 0.04 1.45 -0.49
C ILE A 87 1.12 2.34 -1.09
N VAL A 88 2.35 1.83 -1.04
CA VAL A 88 3.53 2.37 -1.72
C VAL A 88 3.90 1.49 -2.91
N ALA A 89 4.42 2.10 -3.96
CA ALA A 89 4.81 1.40 -5.19
C ALA A 89 5.92 2.18 -5.91
N PRO A 90 6.67 1.55 -6.82
CA PRO A 90 7.67 2.22 -7.65
C PRO A 90 7.06 3.10 -8.76
N VAL A 91 5.72 3.22 -8.79
CA VAL A 91 4.96 3.93 -9.81
C VAL A 91 3.78 4.69 -9.19
N HIS A 92 3.31 5.72 -9.89
CA HIS A 92 2.13 6.48 -9.44
C HIS A 92 0.85 5.67 -9.70
N LEU A 93 0.40 4.91 -8.67
CA LEU A 93 -0.69 3.92 -8.78
C LEU A 93 -1.95 4.43 -9.47
N ARG A 94 -2.35 5.70 -9.24
CA ARG A 94 -3.54 6.26 -9.89
C ARG A 94 -3.38 6.38 -11.40
N THR A 95 -2.20 6.75 -11.86
CA THR A 95 -1.88 6.90 -13.28
C THR A 95 -1.78 5.53 -13.91
N GLU A 96 -0.99 4.64 -13.32
CA GLU A 96 -0.74 3.31 -13.88
C GLU A 96 -1.98 2.44 -13.95
N LEU A 97 -2.78 2.42 -12.88
CA LEU A 97 -4.01 1.66 -12.82
C LEU A 97 -5.23 2.40 -13.40
N ARG A 98 -5.02 3.61 -13.97
CA ARG A 98 -6.08 4.48 -14.53
C ARG A 98 -7.23 4.71 -13.54
N LEU A 99 -6.89 4.95 -12.28
CA LEU A 99 -7.88 5.01 -11.20
C LEU A 99 -8.59 6.37 -11.16
N PRO A 100 -9.93 6.38 -11.10
CA PRO A 100 -10.68 7.60 -10.82
C PRO A 100 -10.41 8.12 -9.40
N LYS A 101 -10.85 9.36 -9.11
CA LYS A 101 -10.75 9.98 -7.78
C LYS A 101 -11.37 9.09 -6.68
N ARG A 102 -12.48 8.42 -7.00
CA ARG A 102 -13.14 7.39 -6.18
C ARG A 102 -13.38 6.15 -7.03
N GLY A 103 -13.09 4.97 -6.52
CA GLY A 103 -13.14 3.74 -7.31
C GLY A 103 -12.97 2.48 -6.49
N ARG A 104 -12.86 1.34 -7.19
CA ARG A 104 -12.62 0.03 -6.58
C ARG A 104 -11.29 -0.52 -7.09
N VAL A 105 -10.61 -1.25 -6.22
CA VAL A 105 -9.39 -1.99 -6.52
C VAL A 105 -9.50 -3.38 -5.89
N VAL A 106 -8.70 -4.31 -6.40
CA VAL A 106 -8.47 -5.60 -5.76
C VAL A 106 -7.04 -5.58 -5.23
N VAL A 107 -6.86 -6.03 -3.99
CA VAL A 107 -5.56 -6.13 -3.34
C VAL A 107 -5.30 -7.59 -3.00
N THR A 108 -4.13 -8.09 -3.35
CA THR A 108 -3.68 -9.44 -3.01
C THR A 108 -2.36 -9.35 -2.28
N PHE A 109 -2.37 -9.67 -0.99
CA PHE A 109 -1.16 -9.83 -0.18
C PHE A 109 -0.43 -11.09 -0.63
N ARG A 110 0.90 -11.02 -0.69
CA ARG A 110 1.73 -12.21 -0.88
C ARG A 110 1.97 -12.84 0.50
N GLU A 111 1.70 -14.13 0.60
CA GLU A 111 2.19 -14.91 1.74
C GLU A 111 3.72 -14.94 1.65
N GLY A 112 4.40 -14.79 2.79
CA GLY A 112 5.86 -14.76 2.84
C GLY A 112 6.44 -16.01 2.16
N ALA A 113 7.49 -15.82 1.36
CA ALA A 113 8.28 -16.91 0.80
C ALA A 113 9.07 -17.64 1.88
#